data_AF-A0A959CHW4-F1
#
_entry.id   AF-A0A959CHW4-F1
#
_cell.length_a   1.000
_cell.length_b   1.000
_cell.length_c   1.000
_cell.angle_alpha   90.00
_cell.angle_beta   90.00
_cell.angle_gamma   90.00
#
_symmetry.space_group_name_H-M   'P 1'
#
loop_
_entity.id
_entity.type
_entity.pdbx_description
1 polymer ?
#
loop_
_entity_poly.entity_id
_entity_poly.type
_entity_poly.pdbx_seq_one_letter_code
_entity_poly.pdbx_strand_id
1 'polypeptide(L)'
;MRLLTTTLLLLWSSLIFCQTIVITGNVRDAGKGTPLAYAHVGIPEKGIGTVTGHDGSFTLKIPQAYGQSKLSVSFIGYATYERPLDGLRSPVDIRLRAIPTSLQEVVVMDERAVEDIIRRAVRRIPDNYPDRPSSATGFYRESRTNAVQEYLYMAEGVLDIYKTSYENNKEGQVGLIQGRKVILSAEEVEQHSGFSSGHMAAHRFDFVKNREDFIDEKYFGDYKYWIETVTFYEGKPVYVIGFNRAEGGKGRMKGSIYIDTLSYAFLRAQFEILPEGLRRIDDYPLYAGNWKANRYTVNYRKLDDRWYFSNALREGVYRDGGIYSNEIAITEILPGRGKPVPYLERLERGDEFLDITGEYDEDFWNNYNTTPLSAGLKETVVQMRNQEKATEVFDSTFIARLQTRRDSVVRANSDGSEFMGKITPSIDKPDGFKWRFQAVVGAGTHFLETPAATMRAAFLENPDGPAILNAAADWEARSFEPIAHLDLNLFFHPNFFVRGGWSRDLWNSIYR
;
A
#
# COMPACT_ATOMS: atom_id res chain seq x y z
N MET A 1 14.89 24.87 37.32
CA MET A 1 15.73 24.67 36.11
C MET A 1 16.13 23.22 35.87
N ARG A 2 16.68 22.48 36.85
CA ARG A 2 17.12 21.08 36.64
C ARG A 2 16.03 20.10 36.16
N LEU A 3 14.79 20.24 36.66
CA LEU A 3 13.64 19.43 36.23
C LEU A 3 13.17 19.74 34.80
N LEU A 4 13.25 21.00 34.36
CA LEU A 4 12.82 21.44 33.03
C LEU A 4 13.83 21.00 31.95
N THR A 5 15.12 20.99 32.28
CA THR A 5 16.17 20.49 31.39
C THR A 5 16.10 18.98 31.20
N THR A 6 15.73 18.21 32.24
CA THR A 6 15.56 16.75 32.13
C THR A 6 14.34 16.35 31.31
N THR A 7 13.20 17.04 31.42
CA THR A 7 12.03 16.78 30.57
C THR A 7 12.28 17.16 29.11
N LEU A 8 13.03 18.23 28.84
CA LEU A 8 13.39 18.64 27.48
C LEU A 8 14.35 17.64 26.81
N LEU A 9 15.30 17.06 27.56
CA LEU A 9 16.20 16.00 27.10
C LEU A 9 15.47 14.67 26.85
N LEU A 10 14.48 14.32 27.68
CA LEU A 10 13.62 13.16 27.46
C LEU A 10 12.72 13.33 26.22
N LEU A 11 12.21 14.54 25.97
CA LEU A 11 11.43 14.87 24.77
C LEU A 11 12.28 14.89 23.47
N TRP A 12 13.57 15.20 23.56
CA TRP A 12 14.52 15.04 22.45
C TRP A 12 14.87 13.59 22.14
N SER A 13 14.89 12.70 23.15
CA SER A 13 15.13 11.28 22.92
C SER A 13 13.97 10.55 22.21
N SER A 14 12.76 11.13 22.21
CA SER A 14 11.60 10.64 21.46
C SER A 14 11.57 11.04 19.98
N LEU A 15 12.56 11.81 19.49
CA LEU A 15 12.71 12.16 18.07
C LEU A 15 13.74 11.26 17.35
N ILE A 16 13.98 10.04 17.85
CA ILE A 16 14.62 9.02 17.02
C ILE A 16 13.59 8.66 15.96
N PHE A 17 13.67 9.34 14.80
CA PHE A 17 13.03 8.92 13.57
C PHE A 17 13.21 7.41 13.45
N CYS A 18 12.12 6.67 13.23
CA CYS A 18 12.17 5.26 12.91
C CYS A 18 13.08 5.11 11.69
N GLN A 19 14.35 4.76 11.91
CA GLN A 19 15.27 4.53 10.80
C GLN A 19 14.76 3.28 10.07
N THR A 20 14.71 3.37 8.75
CA THR A 20 14.24 2.28 7.90
C THR A 20 15.44 1.72 7.15
N ILE A 21 15.67 0.41 7.28
CA ILE A 21 16.66 -0.31 6.49
C ILE A 21 16.05 -0.55 5.11
N VAL A 22 16.70 -0.07 4.06
CA VAL A 22 16.25 -0.24 2.67
C VAL A 22 17.18 -1.18 1.93
N ILE A 23 16.63 -2.29 1.45
CA ILE A 23 17.34 -3.29 0.65
C ILE A 23 16.70 -3.33 -0.73
N THR A 24 17.52 -3.11 -1.75
CA THR A 24 17.12 -3.25 -3.15
C THR A 24 17.89 -4.41 -3.77
N GLY A 25 17.36 -4.96 -4.86
CA GLY A 25 18.04 -6.05 -5.53
C GLY A 25 17.24 -6.71 -6.63
N ASN A 26 17.79 -7.80 -7.15
CA ASN A 26 17.15 -8.66 -8.13
C ASN A 26 17.22 -10.11 -7.69
N VAL A 27 16.19 -10.88 -8.02
CA VAL A 27 16.13 -12.33 -7.81
C VAL A 27 16.08 -13.02 -9.17
N ARG A 28 16.98 -13.98 -9.39
CA ARG A 28 17.15 -14.68 -10.67
C ARG A 28 17.39 -16.17 -10.46
N ASP A 29 17.05 -16.96 -11.46
CA ASP A 29 17.47 -18.36 -11.54
C ASP A 29 19.00 -18.42 -11.68
N ALA A 30 19.66 -19.23 -10.84
CA ALA A 30 21.12 -19.33 -10.81
C ALA A 30 21.74 -19.99 -12.05
N GLY A 31 21.00 -20.84 -12.76
CA GLY A 31 21.46 -21.56 -13.96
C GLY A 31 21.10 -20.83 -15.26
N LYS A 32 19.85 -20.43 -15.41
CA LYS A 32 19.31 -19.77 -16.62
C LYS A 32 19.53 -18.25 -16.62
N GLY A 33 19.74 -17.65 -15.45
CA GLY A 33 19.83 -16.19 -15.30
C GLY A 33 18.49 -15.45 -15.50
N THR A 34 17.41 -16.18 -15.72
CA THR A 34 16.07 -15.62 -15.94
C THR A 34 15.55 -14.97 -14.65
N PRO A 35 14.97 -13.77 -14.71
CA PRO A 35 14.36 -13.15 -13.55
C PRO A 35 13.24 -13.99 -12.95
N LEU A 36 13.14 -14.00 -11.62
CA LEU A 36 12.07 -14.68 -10.89
C LEU A 36 11.08 -13.64 -10.39
N ALA A 37 9.98 -13.49 -11.12
CA ALA A 37 8.87 -12.62 -10.75
C ALA A 37 8.03 -13.24 -9.62
N TYR A 38 7.51 -12.40 -8.74
CA TYR A 38 6.65 -12.78 -7.61
C TYR A 38 7.30 -13.73 -6.59
N ALA A 39 8.63 -13.71 -6.48
CA ALA A 39 9.34 -14.34 -5.37
C ALA A 39 9.09 -13.54 -4.08
N HIS A 40 8.90 -14.24 -2.97
CA HIS A 40 8.73 -13.61 -1.67
C HIS A 40 10.08 -13.13 -1.15
N VAL A 41 10.15 -11.89 -0.70
CA VAL A 41 11.35 -11.28 -0.12
C VAL A 41 10.98 -10.60 1.18
N GLY A 42 11.54 -11.00 2.31
CA GLY A 42 11.12 -10.44 3.59
C GLY A 42 11.75 -11.06 4.83
N ILE A 43 11.07 -10.82 5.95
CA ILE A 43 11.34 -11.40 7.27
C ILE A 43 10.08 -12.19 7.67
N PRO A 44 9.99 -13.48 7.28
CA PRO A 44 8.77 -14.26 7.46
C PRO A 44 8.26 -14.26 8.89
N GLU A 45 9.14 -14.39 9.89
CA GLU A 45 8.79 -14.43 11.31
C GLU A 45 8.21 -13.12 11.86
N LYS A 46 8.30 -12.03 11.11
CA LYS A 46 7.71 -10.72 11.46
C LYS A 46 6.48 -10.38 10.61
N GLY A 47 6.14 -11.21 9.63
CA GLY A 47 5.07 -10.91 8.67
C GLY A 47 5.39 -9.75 7.73
N ILE A 48 6.62 -9.24 7.73
CA ILE A 48 7.08 -8.10 6.91
C ILE A 48 7.70 -8.63 5.62
N GLY A 49 7.26 -8.12 4.48
CA GLY A 49 7.86 -8.49 3.21
C GLY A 49 7.32 -7.72 2.01
N THR A 50 7.90 -8.04 0.86
CA THR A 50 7.47 -7.60 -0.47
C THR A 50 7.55 -8.79 -1.43
N VAL A 51 7.20 -8.56 -2.69
CA VAL A 51 7.37 -9.51 -3.78
C VAL A 51 8.24 -8.90 -4.88
N THR A 52 8.94 -9.75 -5.64
CA THR A 52 9.66 -9.27 -6.81
C THR A 52 8.71 -8.89 -7.94
N GLY A 53 9.05 -7.84 -8.68
CA GLY A 53 8.33 -7.44 -9.90
C GLY A 53 8.62 -8.37 -11.08
N HIS A 54 8.04 -8.07 -12.25
CA HIS A 54 8.17 -8.86 -13.48
C HIS A 54 9.63 -9.09 -13.95
N ASP A 55 10.53 -8.14 -13.67
CA ASP A 55 11.95 -8.21 -13.99
C ASP A 55 12.81 -8.79 -12.86
N GLY A 56 12.16 -9.38 -11.85
CA GLY A 56 12.78 -9.96 -10.66
C GLY A 56 13.32 -8.91 -9.69
N SER A 57 13.14 -7.61 -9.93
CA SER A 57 13.59 -6.57 -9.01
C SER A 57 12.73 -6.51 -7.75
N PHE A 58 13.29 -6.07 -6.63
CA PHE A 58 12.55 -5.81 -5.39
C PHE A 58 13.10 -4.58 -4.65
N THR A 59 12.27 -4.01 -3.80
CA THR A 59 12.65 -3.04 -2.78
C THR A 59 11.95 -3.42 -1.49
N LEU A 60 12.73 -3.73 -0.46
CA LEU A 60 12.25 -4.11 0.86
C LEU A 60 12.71 -3.07 1.89
N LYS A 61 11.75 -2.49 2.58
CA LYS A 61 11.88 -1.49 3.63
C LYS A 61 11.51 -2.15 4.95
N ILE A 62 12.42 -2.07 5.92
CA ILE A 62 12.36 -2.81 7.17
C ILE A 62 12.59 -1.84 8.33
N PRO A 63 11.73 -1.81 9.36
CA PRO A 63 11.99 -1.03 10.57
C PRO A 63 13.33 -1.42 11.22
N GLN A 64 14.12 -0.44 11.68
CA GLN A 64 15.43 -0.66 12.33
C GLN A 64 15.36 -1.65 13.50
N ALA A 65 14.21 -1.73 14.19
CA ALA A 65 13.96 -2.69 15.26
C ALA A 65 14.20 -4.15 14.85
N TYR A 66 14.14 -4.46 13.55
CA TYR A 66 14.36 -5.79 12.99
C TYR A 66 15.71 -5.92 12.26
N GLY A 67 16.65 -4.99 12.45
CA GLY A 67 17.96 -5.01 11.76
C GLY A 67 18.85 -6.22 12.08
N GLN A 68 18.50 -7.00 13.11
CA GLN A 68 19.18 -8.24 13.48
C GLN A 68 18.50 -9.52 12.93
N SER A 69 17.39 -9.37 12.21
CA SER A 69 16.71 -10.50 11.55
C SER A 69 17.48 -11.02 10.33
N LYS A 70 16.99 -12.12 9.74
CA LYS A 70 17.47 -12.65 8.47
C LYS A 70 16.55 -12.21 7.34
N LEU A 71 17.15 -11.78 6.24
CA LEU A 71 16.47 -11.71 4.95
C LEU A 71 16.23 -13.13 4.45
N SER A 72 14.98 -13.45 4.13
CA SER A 72 14.58 -14.68 3.45
C SER A 72 14.04 -14.37 2.07
N VAL A 73 14.46 -15.17 1.08
CA VAL A 73 13.91 -15.15 -0.28
C VAL A 73 13.49 -16.56 -0.68
N SER A 74 12.21 -16.72 -1.00
CA SER A 74 11.61 -18.01 -1.35
C SER A 74 10.81 -17.92 -2.65
N PHE A 75 10.88 -19.00 -3.43
CA PHE A 75 10.14 -19.16 -4.67
C PHE A 75 9.88 -20.66 -4.90
N ILE A 76 8.66 -21.02 -5.29
CA ILE A 76 8.27 -22.43 -5.49
C ILE A 76 9.14 -23.06 -6.58
N GLY A 77 9.71 -24.23 -6.29
CA GLY A 77 10.65 -24.96 -7.14
C GLY A 77 12.11 -24.58 -6.94
N TYR A 78 12.44 -23.72 -5.96
CA TYR A 78 13.79 -23.22 -5.73
C TYR A 78 14.21 -23.38 -4.26
N ALA A 79 15.52 -23.47 -4.04
CA ALA A 79 16.09 -23.45 -2.70
C ALA A 79 15.94 -22.06 -2.07
N THR A 80 15.43 -22.01 -0.85
CA THR A 80 15.30 -20.77 -0.07
C THR A 80 16.68 -20.16 0.18
N TYR A 81 16.77 -18.85 -0.03
CA TYR A 81 17.95 -18.06 0.31
C TYR A 81 17.72 -17.38 1.66
N GLU A 82 18.65 -17.55 2.60
CA GLU A 82 18.64 -16.84 3.88
C GLU A 82 19.98 -16.16 4.15
N ARG A 83 19.95 -14.91 4.61
CA ARG A 83 21.15 -14.17 5.02
C ARG A 83 20.83 -13.15 6.12
N PRO A 84 21.68 -12.98 7.14
CA PRO A 84 21.53 -11.89 8.11
C PRO A 84 21.43 -10.53 7.42
N LEU A 85 20.57 -9.65 7.93
CA LEU A 85 20.47 -8.27 7.47
C LEU A 85 21.72 -7.46 7.85
N ASP A 86 22.33 -7.80 8.98
CA ASP A 86 23.59 -7.20 9.40
C ASP A 86 24.72 -7.45 8.39
N GLY A 87 25.40 -6.38 7.99
CA GLY A 87 26.45 -6.39 6.97
C GLY A 87 25.97 -6.69 5.54
N LEU A 88 24.67 -6.77 5.27
CA LEU A 88 24.14 -6.94 3.91
C LEU A 88 24.33 -5.64 3.11
N ARG A 89 25.03 -5.73 1.98
CA ARG A 89 25.24 -4.59 1.08
C ARG A 89 24.13 -4.54 0.03
N SER A 90 23.49 -3.38 -0.09
CA SER A 90 22.47 -3.08 -1.11
C SER A 90 23.12 -2.31 -2.28
N PRO A 91 22.77 -2.56 -3.56
CA PRO A 91 21.82 -3.56 -4.03
C PRO A 91 22.36 -5.00 -3.95
N VAL A 92 21.46 -5.99 -3.83
CA VAL A 92 21.78 -7.42 -3.74
C VAL A 92 21.38 -8.15 -5.02
N ASP A 93 22.26 -8.98 -5.60
CA ASP A 93 21.91 -9.95 -6.65
C ASP A 93 21.74 -11.33 -6.02
N ILE A 94 20.50 -11.81 -5.96
CA ILE A 94 20.12 -13.08 -5.33
C ILE A 94 19.88 -14.12 -6.43
N ARG A 95 20.67 -15.19 -6.40
CA ARG A 95 20.59 -16.28 -7.37
C ARG A 95 20.04 -17.52 -6.70
N LEU A 96 18.77 -17.84 -6.99
CA LEU A 96 18.13 -19.03 -6.43
C LEU A 96 18.46 -20.24 -7.29
N ARG A 97 18.84 -21.34 -6.65
CA ARG A 97 19.08 -22.61 -7.33
C ARG A 97 17.75 -23.33 -7.50
N ALA A 98 17.36 -23.64 -8.73
CA ALA A 98 16.23 -24.51 -9.00
C ALA A 98 16.48 -25.86 -8.33
N ILE A 99 15.48 -26.36 -7.59
CA ILE A 99 15.49 -27.72 -7.09
C ILE A 99 14.95 -28.58 -8.24
N PRO A 100 15.73 -29.54 -8.77
CA PRO A 100 15.23 -30.42 -9.81
C PRO A 100 13.92 -31.05 -9.33
N THR A 101 12.85 -30.88 -10.09
CA THR A 101 11.64 -31.66 -9.84
C THR A 101 12.06 -33.11 -9.99
N SER A 102 11.85 -33.90 -8.94
CA SER A 102 11.88 -35.33 -9.12
C SER A 102 10.68 -35.62 -10.01
N LEU A 103 10.93 -35.83 -11.30
CA LEU A 103 10.10 -36.72 -12.10
C LEU A 103 10.24 -38.10 -11.46
N GLN A 104 9.70 -38.27 -10.25
CA GLN A 104 9.27 -39.58 -9.83
C GLN A 104 8.37 -40.00 -10.98
N GLU A 105 8.75 -41.09 -11.65
CA GLU A 105 7.90 -41.83 -12.57
C GLU A 105 6.48 -41.63 -12.10
N VAL A 106 5.70 -40.81 -12.85
CA VAL A 106 4.43 -40.26 -12.35
C VAL A 106 3.72 -41.45 -11.78
N VAL A 107 3.61 -41.53 -10.45
CA VAL A 107 2.85 -42.60 -9.85
C VAL A 107 1.49 -42.34 -10.45
N VAL A 108 1.06 -43.22 -11.35
CA VAL A 108 -0.21 -43.08 -12.04
C VAL A 108 -1.24 -43.32 -10.96
N MET A 109 -1.51 -42.25 -10.22
CA MET A 109 -2.49 -42.22 -9.17
C MET A 109 -3.82 -42.23 -9.88
N ASP A 110 -4.68 -43.14 -9.44
CA ASP A 110 -6.08 -43.10 -9.84
C ASP A 110 -6.65 -41.70 -9.56
N GLU A 111 -7.53 -41.23 -10.43
CA GLU A 111 -8.16 -39.91 -10.32
C GLU A 111 -8.80 -39.68 -8.95
N ARG A 112 -9.42 -40.72 -8.37
CA ARG A 112 -10.02 -40.64 -7.03
C ARG A 112 -8.97 -40.48 -5.94
N ALA A 113 -7.78 -41.05 -6.11
CA ALA A 113 -6.69 -40.87 -5.16
C ALA A 113 -6.16 -39.43 -5.18
N VAL A 114 -6.14 -38.78 -6.35
CA VAL A 114 -5.77 -37.36 -6.48
C VAL A 114 -6.87 -36.46 -5.89
N GLU A 115 -8.13 -36.74 -6.19
CA GLU A 115 -9.27 -36.03 -5.58
C GLU A 115 -9.24 -36.13 -4.04
N ASP A 116 -8.90 -37.30 -3.49
CA ASP A 116 -8.81 -37.51 -2.04
C ASP A 116 -7.71 -36.66 -1.38
N ILE A 117 -6.60 -36.36 -2.07
CA ILE A 117 -5.60 -35.38 -1.59
C ILE A 117 -6.26 -34.00 -1.41
N ILE A 118 -7.10 -33.58 -2.36
CA ILE A 118 -7.80 -32.29 -2.31
C ILE A 118 -8.85 -32.32 -1.20
N ARG A 119 -9.64 -33.39 -1.07
CA ARG A 119 -10.58 -33.56 0.05
C ARG A 119 -9.88 -33.44 1.40
N ARG A 120 -8.73 -34.09 1.56
CA ARG A 120 -7.92 -33.98 2.78
C ARG A 120 -7.44 -32.55 3.01
N ALA A 121 -6.97 -31.87 1.97
CA ALA A 121 -6.56 -30.46 2.07
C ALA A 121 -7.70 -29.54 2.50
N VAL A 122 -8.90 -29.71 1.93
CA VAL A 122 -10.11 -28.97 2.31
C VAL A 122 -10.47 -29.23 3.78
N ARG A 123 -10.44 -30.49 4.23
CA ARG A 123 -10.70 -30.85 5.63
C ARG A 123 -9.66 -30.31 6.61
N ARG A 124 -8.45 -30.04 6.16
CA ARG A 124 -7.37 -29.44 6.95
C ARG A 124 -7.39 -27.92 6.96
N ILE A 125 -8.34 -27.25 6.29
CA ILE A 125 -8.42 -25.79 6.31
C ILE A 125 -8.53 -25.21 7.74
N PRO A 126 -9.36 -25.74 8.66
CA PRO A 126 -9.43 -25.24 10.04
C PRO A 126 -8.08 -25.34 10.80
N ASP A 127 -7.28 -26.37 10.50
CA ASP A 127 -5.96 -26.58 11.11
C ASP A 127 -4.91 -25.63 10.51
N ASN A 128 -4.96 -25.42 9.19
CA ASN A 128 -3.91 -24.74 8.44
C ASN A 128 -4.10 -23.22 8.30
N TYR A 129 -5.31 -22.68 8.44
CA TYR A 129 -5.63 -21.28 8.13
C TYR A 129 -6.18 -20.53 9.35
N PRO A 130 -6.18 -19.18 9.36
CA PRO A 130 -6.65 -18.38 10.49
C PRO A 130 -8.05 -18.75 11.02
N ASP A 131 -8.10 -19.15 12.28
CA ASP A 131 -9.32 -19.38 13.07
C ASP A 131 -9.83 -18.10 13.75
N ARG A 132 -9.00 -17.05 13.78
CA ARG A 132 -9.33 -15.72 14.31
C ARG A 132 -9.15 -14.63 13.26
N PRO A 133 -9.88 -13.50 13.39
CA PRO A 133 -9.67 -12.35 12.52
C PRO A 133 -8.23 -11.81 12.58
N SER A 134 -7.77 -11.25 11.47
CA SER A 134 -6.45 -10.64 11.33
C SER A 134 -6.54 -9.30 10.62
N SER A 135 -5.62 -8.39 10.95
CA SER A 135 -5.40 -7.15 10.22
C SER A 135 -4.15 -7.30 9.37
N ALA A 136 -4.14 -6.67 8.21
CA ALA A 136 -3.04 -6.69 7.26
C ALA A 136 -2.97 -5.36 6.53
N THR A 137 -1.78 -4.98 6.08
CA THR A 137 -1.60 -3.88 5.11
C THR A 137 -1.14 -4.46 3.79
N GLY A 138 -1.66 -3.94 2.69
CA GLY A 138 -1.38 -4.48 1.35
C GLY A 138 -1.11 -3.39 0.34
N PHE A 139 -0.08 -3.58 -0.50
CA PHE A 139 0.11 -2.80 -1.71
C PHE A 139 -0.83 -3.33 -2.79
N TYR A 140 -1.66 -2.45 -3.35
CA TYR A 140 -2.59 -2.74 -4.42
C TYR A 140 -2.25 -1.92 -5.65
N ARG A 141 -2.33 -2.53 -6.83
CA ARG A 141 -2.19 -1.87 -8.13
C ARG A 141 -3.25 -2.39 -9.09
N GLU A 142 -3.87 -1.48 -9.82
CA GLU A 142 -4.69 -1.81 -10.97
C GLU A 142 -4.31 -0.98 -12.19
N SER A 143 -4.57 -1.54 -13.37
CA SER A 143 -4.32 -0.84 -14.63
C SER A 143 -5.27 -1.35 -15.71
N ARG A 144 -5.52 -0.51 -16.71
CA ARG A 144 -6.19 -0.91 -17.95
C ARG A 144 -5.32 -0.58 -19.15
N THR A 145 -5.31 -1.44 -20.16
CA THR A 145 -4.74 -1.16 -21.48
C THR A 145 -5.82 -1.14 -22.57
N ASN A 146 -5.50 -0.53 -23.71
CA ASN A 146 -6.26 -0.69 -24.95
C ASN A 146 -5.92 -2.02 -25.66
N ALA A 147 -6.51 -2.24 -26.83
CA ALA A 147 -6.35 -3.45 -27.64
C ALA A 147 -4.91 -3.68 -28.17
N VAL A 148 -4.10 -2.62 -28.28
CA VAL A 148 -2.68 -2.69 -28.66
C VAL A 148 -1.74 -2.69 -27.44
N GLN A 149 -2.31 -2.88 -26.25
CA GLN A 149 -1.60 -3.00 -24.96
C GLN A 149 -0.91 -1.71 -24.49
N GLU A 150 -1.33 -0.55 -24.98
CA GLU A 150 -0.94 0.74 -24.40
C GLU A 150 -1.79 0.99 -23.16
N TYR A 151 -1.16 1.44 -22.08
CA TYR A 151 -1.85 1.71 -20.83
C TYR A 151 -2.77 2.93 -20.98
N LEU A 152 -4.00 2.81 -20.48
CA LEU A 152 -4.99 3.88 -20.35
C LEU A 152 -4.86 4.59 -19.00
N TYR A 153 -4.64 3.80 -17.94
CA TYR A 153 -4.36 4.31 -16.60
C TYR A 153 -3.63 3.26 -15.76
N MET A 154 -3.06 3.75 -14.66
CA MET A 154 -2.63 2.93 -13.54
C MET A 154 -3.00 3.63 -12.24
N ALA A 155 -3.56 2.88 -11.29
CA ALA A 155 -3.85 3.33 -9.95
C ALA A 155 -3.19 2.40 -8.94
N GLU A 156 -2.63 2.96 -7.89
CA GLU A 156 -1.95 2.24 -6.82
C GLU A 156 -2.45 2.74 -5.47
N GLY A 157 -2.45 1.85 -4.48
CA GLY A 157 -2.73 2.25 -3.11
C GLY A 157 -2.19 1.30 -2.08
N VAL A 158 -2.19 1.79 -0.85
CA VAL A 158 -1.96 1.00 0.33
C VAL A 158 -3.28 0.83 1.05
N LEU A 159 -3.66 -0.44 1.22
CA LEU A 159 -4.94 -0.83 1.78
C LEU A 159 -4.78 -1.26 3.23
N ASP A 160 -5.68 -0.81 4.11
CA ASP A 160 -5.92 -1.43 5.42
C ASP A 160 -6.93 -2.56 5.24
N ILE A 161 -6.55 -3.78 5.60
CA ILE A 161 -7.28 -5.00 5.26
C ILE A 161 -7.62 -5.74 6.54
N TYR A 162 -8.92 -5.80 6.85
CA TYR A 162 -9.45 -6.64 7.92
C TYR A 162 -9.98 -7.95 7.33
N LYS A 163 -9.33 -9.07 7.64
CA LYS A 163 -9.79 -10.41 7.24
C LYS A 163 -10.51 -11.11 8.39
N THR A 164 -11.71 -11.61 8.14
CA THR A 164 -12.41 -12.54 9.02
C THR A 164 -11.73 -13.92 8.99
N SER A 165 -11.93 -14.73 10.04
CA SER A 165 -11.42 -16.11 10.08
C SER A 165 -11.94 -16.96 8.92
N TYR A 166 -11.27 -18.07 8.61
CA TYR A 166 -11.65 -19.00 7.54
C TYR A 166 -12.90 -19.82 7.87
N GLU A 167 -13.35 -19.78 9.13
CA GLU A 167 -14.62 -20.34 9.59
C GLU A 167 -15.79 -19.35 9.41
N ASN A 168 -15.50 -18.07 9.19
CA ASN A 168 -16.48 -17.03 9.00
C ASN A 168 -16.63 -16.70 7.50
N ASN A 169 -17.84 -16.90 6.99
CA ASN A 169 -18.20 -16.67 5.59
C ASN A 169 -18.46 -15.20 5.25
N LYS A 170 -18.46 -14.29 6.23
CA LYS A 170 -18.56 -12.86 5.96
C LYS A 170 -17.29 -12.38 5.28
N GLU A 171 -17.47 -11.61 4.21
CA GLU A 171 -16.37 -10.88 3.58
C GLU A 171 -15.69 -9.97 4.61
N GLY A 172 -14.40 -9.77 4.45
CA GLY A 172 -13.65 -8.81 5.25
C GLY A 172 -13.92 -7.37 4.82
N GLN A 173 -13.12 -6.45 5.34
CA GLN A 173 -13.21 -5.02 5.06
C GLN A 173 -11.91 -4.54 4.45
N VAL A 174 -12.00 -3.46 3.69
CA VAL A 174 -10.86 -2.77 3.10
C VAL A 174 -11.04 -1.27 3.35
N GLY A 175 -9.97 -0.59 3.72
CA GLY A 175 -9.87 0.86 3.74
C GLY A 175 -8.68 1.34 2.92
N LEU A 176 -8.67 2.62 2.55
CA LEU A 176 -7.54 3.24 1.86
C LEU A 176 -6.67 4.02 2.86
N ILE A 177 -5.39 3.68 2.94
CA ILE A 177 -4.40 4.44 3.71
C ILE A 177 -3.85 5.56 2.84
N GLN A 178 -3.39 5.21 1.63
CA GLN A 178 -2.77 6.13 0.67
C GLN A 178 -3.05 5.67 -0.75
N GLY A 179 -3.25 6.61 -1.67
CA GLY A 179 -3.57 6.31 -3.07
C GLY A 179 -2.79 7.22 -4.02
N ARG A 180 -2.54 6.74 -5.23
CA ARG A 180 -2.01 7.55 -6.34
C ARG A 180 -2.45 6.97 -7.66
N LYS A 181 -2.62 7.81 -8.67
CA LYS A 181 -2.96 7.39 -10.02
C LYS A 181 -2.18 8.16 -11.07
N VAL A 182 -2.10 7.57 -12.25
CA VAL A 182 -1.66 8.21 -13.47
C VAL A 182 -2.69 7.86 -14.54
N ILE A 183 -3.27 8.88 -15.17
CA ILE A 183 -4.22 8.74 -16.27
C ILE A 183 -3.45 9.05 -17.55
N LEU A 184 -3.42 8.10 -18.46
CA LEU A 184 -2.60 8.15 -19.67
C LEU A 184 -3.44 8.48 -20.91
N SER A 185 -4.74 8.17 -20.88
CA SER A 185 -5.71 8.54 -21.91
C SER A 185 -7.06 8.85 -21.27
N ALA A 186 -7.30 10.14 -20.96
CA ALA A 186 -8.51 10.56 -20.25
C ALA A 186 -9.80 10.28 -21.04
N GLU A 187 -9.78 10.54 -22.36
CA GLU A 187 -10.92 10.28 -23.25
C GLU A 187 -11.27 8.78 -23.27
N GLU A 188 -10.26 7.91 -23.41
CA GLU A 188 -10.51 6.47 -23.38
C GLU A 188 -10.93 6.00 -21.98
N VAL A 189 -10.41 6.60 -20.91
CA VAL A 189 -10.87 6.27 -19.55
C VAL A 189 -12.34 6.63 -19.37
N GLU A 190 -12.80 7.81 -19.79
CA GLU A 190 -14.22 8.20 -19.70
C GLU A 190 -15.14 7.27 -20.52
N GLN A 191 -14.67 6.78 -21.66
CA GLN A 191 -15.43 5.85 -22.50
C GLN A 191 -15.45 4.41 -21.96
N HIS A 192 -14.51 4.07 -21.07
CA HIS A 192 -14.27 2.70 -20.62
C HIS A 192 -14.31 2.53 -19.08
N SER A 193 -14.65 3.57 -18.32
CA SER A 193 -14.80 3.55 -16.85
C SER A 193 -16.09 2.83 -16.43
N GLY A 194 -16.15 2.11 -15.30
CA GLY A 194 -15.10 1.76 -14.36
C GLY A 194 -15.26 0.35 -13.83
N PHE A 195 -14.14 -0.15 -13.31
CA PHE A 195 -14.10 -1.47 -12.71
C PHE A 195 -14.24 -1.30 -11.21
N SER A 196 -15.41 -1.64 -10.70
CA SER A 196 -15.69 -1.61 -9.28
C SER A 196 -15.12 -2.83 -8.56
N SER A 197 -14.96 -2.69 -7.25
CA SER A 197 -14.50 -3.74 -6.32
C SER A 197 -13.05 -4.23 -6.51
N GLY A 198 -12.24 -3.64 -7.39
CA GLY A 198 -10.86 -4.11 -7.60
C GLY A 198 -10.05 -4.16 -6.30
N HIS A 199 -10.22 -3.15 -5.45
CA HIS A 199 -9.64 -3.05 -4.10
C HIS A 199 -10.04 -4.20 -3.16
N MET A 200 -11.10 -4.96 -3.46
CA MET A 200 -11.51 -6.15 -2.70
C MET A 200 -10.70 -7.41 -3.05
N ALA A 201 -9.68 -7.32 -3.92
CA ALA A 201 -8.83 -8.43 -4.36
C ALA A 201 -8.32 -9.32 -3.23
N ALA A 202 -7.93 -8.75 -2.09
CA ALA A 202 -7.44 -9.49 -0.92
C ALA A 202 -8.47 -10.47 -0.31
N HIS A 203 -9.76 -10.24 -0.55
CA HIS A 203 -10.86 -11.11 -0.14
C HIS A 203 -11.38 -11.94 -1.31
N ARG A 204 -11.55 -11.31 -2.48
CA ARG A 204 -12.13 -11.93 -3.68
C ARG A 204 -11.26 -13.02 -4.29
N PHE A 205 -9.94 -12.88 -4.25
CA PHE A 205 -9.04 -13.83 -4.89
C PHE A 205 -8.56 -14.93 -3.94
N ASP A 206 -9.00 -14.92 -2.68
CA ASP A 206 -8.63 -15.91 -1.67
C ASP A 206 -9.41 -17.21 -1.89
N PHE A 207 -8.95 -18.03 -2.84
CA PHE A 207 -9.69 -19.20 -3.28
C PHE A 207 -9.97 -20.20 -2.16
N VAL A 208 -9.04 -20.32 -1.19
CA VAL A 208 -9.20 -21.18 -0.02
C VAL A 208 -10.32 -20.65 0.85
N LYS A 209 -10.33 -19.35 1.20
CA LYS A 209 -11.38 -18.75 2.04
C LYS A 209 -12.75 -18.86 1.38
N ASN A 210 -12.81 -18.63 0.07
CA ASN A 210 -14.05 -18.63 -0.69
C ASN A 210 -14.56 -20.03 -1.05
N ARG A 211 -13.74 -21.08 -0.86
CA ARG A 211 -14.05 -22.44 -1.31
C ARG A 211 -14.47 -22.45 -2.78
N GLU A 212 -13.58 -21.97 -3.66
CA GLU A 212 -13.87 -21.97 -5.10
C GLU A 212 -14.24 -23.37 -5.58
N ASP A 213 -15.04 -23.46 -6.65
CA ASP A 213 -15.68 -24.72 -7.06
C ASP A 213 -14.70 -25.91 -7.18
N PHE A 214 -13.46 -25.69 -7.62
CA PHE A 214 -12.44 -26.74 -7.77
C PHE A 214 -11.85 -27.26 -6.44
N ILE A 215 -12.26 -26.69 -5.29
CA ILE A 215 -11.96 -27.17 -3.93
C ILE A 215 -13.21 -27.21 -3.02
N ASP A 216 -14.42 -27.01 -3.56
CA ASP A 216 -15.67 -27.22 -2.84
C ASP A 216 -16.19 -28.65 -3.12
N GLU A 217 -16.35 -29.43 -2.05
CA GLU A 217 -16.79 -30.83 -2.11
C GLU A 217 -18.09 -31.02 -2.92
N LYS A 218 -18.96 -30.00 -2.98
CA LYS A 218 -20.21 -30.00 -3.76
C LYS A 218 -19.97 -30.17 -5.26
N TYR A 219 -18.85 -29.65 -5.78
CA TYR A 219 -18.57 -29.61 -7.21
C TYR A 219 -17.46 -30.57 -7.63
N PHE A 220 -17.01 -31.48 -6.76
CA PHE A 220 -15.90 -32.39 -7.12
C PHE A 220 -16.23 -33.26 -8.33
N GLY A 221 -17.48 -33.70 -8.49
CA GLY A 221 -17.93 -34.42 -9.68
C GLY A 221 -17.97 -33.58 -10.97
N ASP A 222 -17.83 -32.26 -10.88
CA ASP A 222 -17.78 -31.36 -12.02
C ASP A 222 -16.35 -31.13 -12.55
N TYR A 223 -15.34 -31.69 -11.87
CA TYR A 223 -13.91 -31.55 -12.20
C TYR A 223 -13.21 -32.91 -12.28
N LYS A 224 -12.13 -32.93 -13.06
CA LYS A 224 -11.14 -34.00 -13.10
C LYS A 224 -9.81 -33.51 -12.57
N TYR A 225 -9.07 -34.37 -11.88
CA TYR A 225 -7.82 -34.02 -11.20
C TYR A 225 -6.68 -34.98 -11.57
N TRP A 226 -5.46 -34.46 -11.70
CA TRP A 226 -4.27 -35.27 -11.96
C TRP A 226 -3.02 -34.64 -11.33
N ILE A 227 -2.04 -35.47 -10.98
CA ILE A 227 -0.72 -34.97 -10.55
C ILE A 227 0.04 -34.51 -11.80
N GLU A 228 0.37 -33.22 -11.87
CA GLU A 228 1.26 -32.69 -12.91
C GLU A 228 2.71 -32.99 -12.58
N THR A 229 3.10 -32.75 -11.33
CA THR A 229 4.46 -32.99 -10.83
C THR A 229 4.50 -32.89 -9.30
N VAL A 230 5.67 -33.19 -8.72
CA VAL A 230 6.01 -32.85 -7.33
C VAL A 230 7.18 -31.86 -7.36
N THR A 231 6.99 -30.73 -6.70
CA THR A 231 7.98 -29.67 -6.56
C THR A 231 8.35 -29.47 -5.09
N PHE A 232 9.14 -28.44 -4.79
CA PHE A 232 9.54 -28.10 -3.44
C PHE A 232 9.24 -26.64 -3.13
N TYR A 233 8.85 -26.37 -1.88
CA TYR A 233 8.75 -25.01 -1.33
C TYR A 233 9.32 -25.02 0.08
N GLU A 234 10.30 -24.16 0.35
CA GLU A 234 10.99 -24.08 1.64
C GLU A 234 11.51 -25.45 2.14
N GLY A 235 12.07 -26.24 1.21
CA GLY A 235 12.62 -27.57 1.49
C GLY A 235 11.59 -28.69 1.68
N LYS A 236 10.29 -28.39 1.58
CA LYS A 236 9.21 -29.38 1.73
C LYS A 236 8.64 -29.80 0.37
N PRO A 237 8.26 -31.08 0.19
CA PRO A 237 7.66 -31.52 -1.06
C PRO A 237 6.22 -31.01 -1.19
N VAL A 238 5.85 -30.61 -2.41
CA VAL A 238 4.58 -29.98 -2.75
C VAL A 238 4.00 -30.69 -3.98
N TYR A 239 2.76 -31.17 -3.85
CA TYR A 239 2.00 -31.67 -4.99
C TYR A 239 1.60 -30.49 -5.89
N VAL A 240 1.81 -30.64 -7.20
CA VAL A 240 1.19 -29.78 -8.21
C VAL A 240 0.07 -30.59 -8.85
N ILE A 241 -1.17 -30.26 -8.52
CA ILE A 241 -2.36 -30.96 -9.00
C ILE A 241 -3.03 -30.11 -10.07
N GLY A 242 -3.08 -30.61 -11.29
CA GLY A 242 -3.86 -30.03 -12.37
C GLY A 242 -5.33 -30.37 -12.21
N PHE A 243 -6.21 -29.45 -12.61
CA PHE A 243 -7.64 -29.64 -12.63
C PHE A 243 -8.27 -29.03 -13.88
N ASN A 244 -9.36 -29.64 -14.35
CA ASN A 244 -10.17 -29.12 -15.46
C ASN A 244 -11.61 -29.63 -15.33
N ARG A 245 -12.54 -29.05 -16.10
CA ARG A 245 -13.92 -29.52 -16.19
C ARG A 245 -13.97 -31.01 -16.56
N ALA A 246 -14.73 -31.78 -15.80
CA ALA A 246 -15.04 -33.18 -16.11
C ALA A 246 -15.93 -33.28 -17.36
N GLU A 247 -15.92 -34.43 -18.03
CA GLU A 247 -16.84 -34.69 -19.13
C GLU A 247 -18.31 -34.66 -18.63
N GLY A 248 -19.16 -33.85 -19.26
CA GLY A 248 -20.54 -33.63 -18.81
C GLY A 248 -20.70 -32.80 -17.52
N GLY A 249 -19.59 -32.44 -16.86
CA GLY A 249 -19.58 -31.62 -15.65
C GLY A 249 -19.81 -30.14 -15.91
N LYS A 250 -20.15 -29.40 -14.84
CA LYS A 250 -20.42 -27.96 -14.86
C LYS A 250 -19.25 -27.11 -14.36
N GLY A 251 -18.05 -27.70 -14.27
CA GLY A 251 -16.83 -27.03 -13.83
C GLY A 251 -16.53 -25.80 -14.68
N ARG A 252 -16.21 -24.69 -14.04
CA ARG A 252 -16.08 -23.36 -14.69
C ARG A 252 -14.64 -22.92 -14.87
N MET A 253 -13.70 -23.65 -14.31
CA MET A 253 -12.30 -23.25 -14.23
C MET A 253 -11.39 -24.40 -14.66
N LYS A 254 -10.16 -24.06 -14.98
CA LYS A 254 -9.07 -25.03 -15.13
C LYS A 254 -7.78 -24.39 -14.65
N GLY A 255 -6.82 -25.21 -14.24
CA GLY A 255 -5.56 -24.71 -13.71
C GLY A 255 -4.83 -25.75 -12.87
N SER A 256 -4.00 -25.26 -11.95
CA SER A 256 -3.22 -26.09 -11.04
C SER A 256 -3.26 -25.53 -9.62
N ILE A 257 -3.33 -26.42 -8.63
CA ILE A 257 -3.23 -26.12 -7.20
C ILE A 257 -1.98 -26.77 -6.61
N TYR A 258 -1.36 -26.08 -5.67
CA TYR A 258 -0.11 -26.48 -5.02
C TYR A 258 -0.43 -26.84 -3.57
N ILE A 259 -0.17 -28.08 -3.17
CA ILE A 259 -0.53 -28.60 -1.85
C ILE A 259 0.70 -29.16 -1.15
N ASP A 260 0.98 -28.69 0.07
CA ASP A 260 2.03 -29.27 0.91
C ASP A 260 1.72 -30.74 1.19
N THR A 261 2.68 -31.62 0.93
CA THR A 261 2.47 -33.06 1.01
C THR A 261 2.30 -33.61 2.43
N LEU A 262 2.69 -32.83 3.46
CA LEU A 262 2.64 -33.24 4.86
C LEU A 262 1.46 -32.63 5.59
N SER A 263 1.29 -31.31 5.50
CA SER A 263 0.22 -30.58 6.18
C SER A 263 -1.08 -30.51 5.38
N TYR A 264 -1.03 -30.82 4.08
CA TYR A 264 -2.13 -30.60 3.13
C TYR A 264 -2.60 -29.13 3.07
N ALA A 265 -1.71 -28.17 3.34
CA ALA A 265 -2.03 -26.77 3.14
C ALA A 265 -1.99 -26.41 1.65
N PHE A 266 -2.88 -25.55 1.19
CA PHE A 266 -2.77 -24.95 -0.13
C PHE A 266 -1.77 -23.79 -0.11
N LEU A 267 -0.77 -23.88 -0.98
CA LEU A 267 0.33 -22.91 -1.09
C LEU A 267 0.05 -21.89 -2.19
N ARG A 268 -0.55 -22.35 -3.28
CA ARG A 268 -0.78 -21.57 -4.49
C ARG A 268 -1.90 -22.16 -5.33
N ALA A 269 -2.59 -21.32 -6.09
CA ALA A 269 -3.33 -21.73 -7.27
C ALA A 269 -3.01 -20.84 -8.47
N GLN A 270 -2.99 -21.44 -9.65
CA GLN A 270 -3.01 -20.73 -10.92
C GLN A 270 -4.21 -21.25 -11.70
N PHE A 271 -5.14 -20.40 -12.09
CA PHE A 271 -6.34 -20.86 -12.78
C PHE A 271 -6.91 -19.82 -13.71
N GLU A 272 -7.69 -20.28 -14.68
CA GLU A 272 -8.47 -19.43 -15.57
C GLU A 272 -9.92 -19.87 -15.63
N ILE A 273 -10.80 -18.89 -15.82
CA ILE A 273 -12.23 -19.14 -16.01
C ILE A 273 -12.45 -19.56 -17.47
N LEU A 274 -13.12 -20.69 -17.66
CA LEU A 274 -13.52 -21.21 -18.96
C LEU A 274 -14.53 -20.27 -19.64
N PRO A 275 -14.58 -20.21 -20.98
CA PRO A 275 -15.51 -19.34 -21.71
C PRO A 275 -16.98 -19.48 -21.28
N GLU A 276 -17.42 -20.68 -20.88
CA GLU A 276 -18.78 -20.93 -20.40
C GLU A 276 -19.00 -20.42 -18.98
N GLY A 277 -17.97 -20.45 -18.14
CA GLY A 277 -18.00 -19.86 -16.80
C GLY A 277 -18.13 -18.34 -16.86
N LEU A 278 -17.47 -17.70 -17.83
CA LEU A 278 -17.55 -16.25 -18.05
C LEU A 278 -18.95 -15.75 -18.44
N ARG A 279 -19.87 -16.62 -18.86
CA ARG A 279 -21.24 -16.21 -19.21
C ARG A 279 -22.12 -15.88 -18.01
N ARG A 280 -21.69 -16.21 -16.79
CA ARG A 280 -22.43 -15.88 -15.56
C ARG A 280 -22.18 -14.41 -15.22
N ILE A 281 -23.23 -13.60 -15.25
CA ILE A 281 -23.15 -12.19 -14.86
C ILE A 281 -23.11 -12.13 -13.32
N ASP A 282 -22.31 -11.22 -12.76
CA ASP A 282 -22.19 -10.94 -11.32
C ASP A 282 -21.75 -12.12 -10.42
N ASP A 283 -20.86 -12.96 -10.94
CA ASP A 283 -20.34 -14.16 -10.27
C ASP A 283 -19.29 -13.87 -9.18
N TYR A 284 -19.71 -13.19 -8.10
CA TYR A 284 -18.86 -13.00 -6.92
C TYR A 284 -18.50 -14.36 -6.27
N PRO A 285 -17.24 -14.61 -5.88
CA PRO A 285 -16.15 -13.65 -5.66
C PRO A 285 -15.26 -13.40 -6.88
N LEU A 286 -15.35 -14.19 -7.94
CA LEU A 286 -14.52 -14.00 -9.13
C LEU A 286 -15.13 -12.95 -10.07
N TYR A 287 -14.40 -12.55 -11.10
CA TYR A 287 -14.95 -11.68 -12.14
C TYR A 287 -15.37 -12.54 -13.34
N ALA A 288 -16.66 -12.46 -13.70
CA ALA A 288 -17.23 -13.04 -14.91
C ALA A 288 -18.03 -11.96 -15.66
N GLY A 289 -18.69 -12.31 -16.77
CA GLY A 289 -19.43 -11.37 -17.61
C GLY A 289 -18.66 -10.96 -18.88
N ASN A 290 -18.40 -9.66 -19.05
CA ASN A 290 -17.87 -9.09 -20.30
C ASN A 290 -16.35 -9.28 -20.49
N TRP A 291 -15.85 -10.50 -20.28
CA TRP A 291 -14.44 -10.87 -20.41
C TRP A 291 -14.28 -11.93 -21.50
N LYS A 292 -13.15 -11.88 -22.22
CA LYS A 292 -12.67 -12.97 -23.09
C LYS A 292 -11.90 -14.02 -22.29
N ALA A 293 -11.15 -13.60 -21.28
CA ALA A 293 -10.39 -14.48 -20.40
C ALA A 293 -10.22 -13.80 -19.04
N ASN A 294 -10.16 -14.61 -17.98
CA ASN A 294 -9.76 -14.16 -16.64
C ASN A 294 -8.80 -15.19 -16.07
N ARG A 295 -7.57 -14.78 -15.81
CA ARG A 295 -6.52 -15.59 -15.22
C ARG A 295 -6.17 -15.08 -13.83
N TYR A 296 -5.93 -16.00 -12.91
CA TYR A 296 -5.60 -15.71 -11.53
C TYR A 296 -4.36 -16.49 -11.13
N THR A 297 -3.47 -15.83 -10.39
CA THR A 297 -2.40 -16.45 -9.63
C THR A 297 -2.56 -16.01 -8.19
N VAL A 298 -2.67 -16.96 -7.27
CA VAL A 298 -2.91 -16.69 -5.85
C VAL A 298 -1.88 -17.43 -5.03
N ASN A 299 -1.20 -16.74 -4.12
CA ASN A 299 -0.15 -17.33 -3.28
C ASN A 299 -0.44 -17.11 -1.79
N TYR A 300 -0.04 -18.09 -0.99
CA TYR A 300 -0.11 -18.07 0.47
C TYR A 300 1.29 -18.09 1.05
N ARG A 301 1.45 -17.47 2.22
CA ARG A 301 2.69 -17.53 2.99
C ARG A 301 2.39 -18.05 4.39
N LYS A 302 3.32 -18.84 4.95
CA LYS A 302 3.21 -19.32 6.32
C LYS A 302 3.71 -18.23 7.27
N LEU A 303 2.94 -17.98 8.33
CA LEU A 303 3.33 -17.14 9.46
C LEU A 303 2.97 -17.92 10.73
N ASP A 304 3.99 -18.15 11.56
CA ASP A 304 3.93 -19.10 12.67
C ASP A 304 3.48 -20.50 12.16
N ASP A 305 2.32 -20.98 12.65
CA ASP A 305 1.76 -22.28 12.29
C ASP A 305 0.61 -22.22 11.28
N ARG A 306 0.23 -21.02 10.81
CA ARG A 306 -0.91 -20.84 9.90
C ARG A 306 -0.50 -20.24 8.55
N TRP A 307 -1.27 -20.54 7.52
CA TRP A 307 -1.12 -20.02 6.17
C TRP A 307 -2.04 -18.83 5.95
N TYR A 308 -1.49 -17.73 5.46
CA TYR A 308 -2.21 -16.50 5.19
C TYR A 308 -2.14 -16.17 3.70
N PHE A 309 -3.22 -15.59 3.17
CA PHE A 309 -3.23 -14.98 1.85
C PHE A 309 -2.05 -13.99 1.74
N SER A 310 -1.19 -14.17 0.75
CA SER A 310 0.03 -13.38 0.61
C SER A 310 -0.04 -12.38 -0.54
N ASN A 311 -0.41 -12.85 -1.72
CA ASN A 311 -0.53 -12.00 -2.88
C ASN A 311 -1.42 -12.67 -3.93
N ALA A 312 -1.94 -11.87 -4.85
CA ALA A 312 -2.58 -12.37 -6.03
C ALA A 312 -2.39 -11.40 -7.21
N LEU A 313 -2.36 -11.99 -8.39
CA LEU A 313 -2.45 -11.30 -9.67
C LEU A 313 -3.68 -11.82 -10.40
N ARG A 314 -4.50 -10.89 -10.89
CA ARG A 314 -5.52 -11.18 -11.89
C ARG A 314 -5.18 -10.45 -13.17
N GLU A 315 -5.33 -11.15 -14.29
CA GLU A 315 -5.35 -10.55 -15.63
C GLU A 315 -6.68 -10.89 -16.30
N GLY A 316 -7.49 -9.87 -16.56
CA GLY A 316 -8.72 -9.96 -17.34
C GLY A 316 -8.51 -9.39 -18.73
N VAL A 317 -8.91 -10.13 -19.76
CA VAL A 317 -8.92 -9.65 -21.15
C VAL A 317 -10.35 -9.25 -21.49
N TYR A 318 -10.57 -7.98 -21.82
CA TYR A 318 -11.86 -7.48 -22.29
C TYR A 318 -12.17 -7.95 -23.71
N ARG A 319 -13.43 -7.80 -24.14
CA ARG A 319 -13.84 -8.15 -25.50
C ARG A 319 -13.21 -7.27 -26.58
N ASP A 320 -12.90 -6.02 -26.25
CA ASP A 320 -12.15 -5.08 -27.10
C ASP A 320 -10.67 -5.51 -27.29
N GLY A 321 -10.16 -6.43 -26.45
CA GLY A 321 -8.76 -6.88 -26.46
C GLY A 321 -7.88 -6.19 -25.40
N GLY A 322 -8.40 -5.16 -24.72
CA GLY A 322 -7.72 -4.50 -23.61
C GLY A 322 -7.52 -5.42 -22.42
N ILE A 323 -6.44 -5.20 -21.67
CA ILE A 323 -6.13 -5.96 -20.47
C ILE A 323 -6.40 -5.11 -19.24
N TYR A 324 -7.08 -5.70 -18.28
CA TYR A 324 -7.23 -5.16 -16.95
C TYR A 324 -6.46 -6.02 -15.95
N SER A 325 -5.57 -5.39 -15.19
CA SER A 325 -4.76 -6.08 -14.18
C SER A 325 -5.17 -5.67 -12.77
N ASN A 326 -5.20 -6.64 -11.85
CA ASN A 326 -5.28 -6.39 -10.41
C ASN A 326 -4.13 -7.12 -9.72
N GLU A 327 -3.27 -6.38 -9.06
CA GLU A 327 -2.17 -6.89 -8.26
C GLU A 327 -2.40 -6.52 -6.80
N ILE A 328 -2.37 -7.50 -5.91
CA ILE A 328 -2.40 -7.28 -4.46
C ILE A 328 -1.23 -8.03 -3.82
N ALA A 329 -0.42 -7.33 -3.03
CA ALA A 329 0.68 -7.90 -2.26
C ALA A 329 0.55 -7.48 -0.80
N ILE A 330 0.33 -8.44 0.10
CA ILE A 330 0.26 -8.19 1.54
C ILE A 330 1.66 -7.94 2.07
N THR A 331 1.91 -6.74 2.60
CA THR A 331 3.23 -6.31 3.05
C THR A 331 3.45 -6.59 4.54
N GLU A 332 2.38 -6.50 5.34
CA GLU A 332 2.37 -6.78 6.77
C GLU A 332 1.11 -7.57 7.16
N ILE A 333 1.26 -8.53 8.09
CA ILE A 333 0.14 -9.26 8.70
C ILE A 333 0.30 -9.19 10.21
N LEU A 334 -0.79 -8.90 10.91
CA LEU A 334 -0.91 -8.93 12.36
C LEU A 334 -1.85 -10.08 12.79
N PRO A 335 -1.31 -11.30 13.05
CA PRO A 335 -2.09 -12.46 13.45
C PRO A 335 -2.90 -12.23 14.73
N GLY A 336 -4.15 -12.70 14.75
CA GLY A 336 -4.98 -12.75 15.95
C GLY A 336 -5.31 -11.39 16.58
N ARG A 337 -5.06 -10.28 15.87
CA ARG A 337 -5.31 -8.90 16.29
C ARG A 337 -6.19 -8.15 15.30
N GLY A 338 -7.17 -8.82 14.70
CA GLY A 338 -8.07 -8.21 13.73
C GLY A 338 -8.85 -7.04 14.32
N LYS A 339 -8.58 -5.83 13.82
CA LYS A 339 -9.37 -4.63 14.06
C LYS A 339 -10.18 -4.32 12.82
N PRO A 340 -11.52 -4.27 12.90
CA PRO A 340 -12.36 -3.80 11.80
C PRO A 340 -11.95 -2.39 11.37
N VAL A 341 -12.01 -2.13 10.07
CA VAL A 341 -11.77 -0.80 9.50
C VAL A 341 -12.85 0.15 10.03
N PRO A 342 -12.53 1.39 10.42
CA PRO A 342 -13.52 2.40 10.83
C PRO A 342 -14.58 2.59 9.75
N TYR A 343 -15.86 2.75 10.15
CA TYR A 343 -16.98 2.75 9.20
C TYR A 343 -16.83 3.78 8.06
N LEU A 344 -16.37 4.99 8.37
CA LEU A 344 -16.20 6.08 7.40
C LEU A 344 -14.99 5.89 6.46
N GLU A 345 -14.09 4.95 6.78
CA GLU A 345 -12.88 4.67 6.01
C GLU A 345 -13.04 3.39 5.16
N ARG A 346 -14.19 2.72 5.25
CA ARG A 346 -14.46 1.48 4.51
C ARG A 346 -14.74 1.79 3.05
N LEU A 347 -14.03 1.09 2.19
CA LEU A 347 -14.35 1.00 0.78
C LEU A 347 -15.46 -0.03 0.58
N GLU A 348 -16.45 0.34 -0.22
CA GLU A 348 -17.57 -0.50 -0.60
C GLU A 348 -17.29 -1.19 -1.94
N ARG A 349 -17.94 -2.34 -2.16
CA ARG A 349 -17.79 -3.07 -3.44
C ARG A 349 -18.10 -2.22 -4.67
N GLY A 350 -19.04 -1.28 -4.55
CA GLY A 350 -19.42 -0.39 -5.64
C GLY A 350 -18.37 0.64 -6.01
N ASP A 351 -17.39 0.89 -5.13
CA ASP A 351 -16.42 1.95 -5.34
C ASP A 351 -15.46 1.61 -6.47
N GLU A 352 -15.21 2.60 -7.31
CA GLU A 352 -14.20 2.56 -8.36
C GLU A 352 -12.89 3.06 -7.77
N PHE A 353 -11.85 2.23 -7.83
CA PHE A 353 -10.58 2.56 -7.17
C PHE A 353 -9.91 3.82 -7.76
N LEU A 354 -10.19 4.12 -9.02
CA LEU A 354 -9.77 5.35 -9.70
C LEU A 354 -10.32 6.63 -9.08
N ASP A 355 -11.49 6.59 -8.45
CA ASP A 355 -12.18 7.78 -7.93
C ASP A 355 -11.80 8.09 -6.49
N ILE A 356 -11.25 7.10 -5.78
CA ILE A 356 -10.98 7.18 -4.33
C ILE A 356 -9.53 7.45 -3.99
N THR A 357 -8.65 7.75 -4.96
CA THR A 357 -7.24 8.04 -4.68
C THR A 357 -7.11 9.32 -3.85
N GLY A 358 -6.82 9.19 -2.55
CA GLY A 358 -6.65 10.32 -1.61
C GLY A 358 -5.46 11.23 -1.94
N GLU A 359 -5.08 12.09 -0.99
CA GLU A 359 -3.94 13.02 -1.16
C GLU A 359 -2.61 12.28 -1.20
N TYR A 360 -1.74 12.65 -2.14
CA TYR A 360 -0.43 12.04 -2.33
C TYR A 360 0.57 12.48 -1.26
N ASP A 361 1.07 11.52 -0.48
CA ASP A 361 2.16 11.72 0.48
C ASP A 361 3.48 11.10 -0.02
N GLU A 362 4.42 11.94 -0.46
CA GLU A 362 5.72 11.50 -0.96
C GLU A 362 6.54 10.73 0.09
N ASP A 363 6.54 11.20 1.34
CA ASP A 363 7.31 10.61 2.43
C ASP A 363 6.77 9.23 2.79
N PHE A 364 5.45 9.06 2.78
CA PHE A 364 4.82 7.75 2.94
C PHE A 364 5.28 6.77 1.85
N TRP A 365 5.17 7.15 0.57
CA TRP A 365 5.54 6.27 -0.55
C TRP A 365 7.04 5.95 -0.57
N ASN A 366 7.88 6.89 -0.13
CA ASN A 366 9.31 6.67 0.05
C ASN A 366 9.60 5.65 1.16
N ASN A 367 8.72 5.48 2.14
CA ASN A 367 8.92 4.58 3.27
C ASN A 367 8.10 3.28 3.25
N TYR A 368 7.10 3.13 2.38
CA TYR A 368 6.24 1.93 2.29
C TYR A 368 6.73 0.88 1.27
N ASN A 369 6.50 -0.41 1.54
CA ASN A 369 6.86 -1.52 0.63
C ASN A 369 5.92 -1.59 -0.58
N THR A 370 6.47 -1.52 -1.80
CA THR A 370 5.71 -1.60 -3.05
C THR A 370 6.28 -2.68 -3.96
N THR A 371 5.46 -3.27 -4.82
CA THR A 371 6.01 -4.08 -5.94
C THR A 371 6.61 -3.13 -6.98
N PRO A 372 7.85 -3.35 -7.46
CA PRO A 372 8.42 -2.54 -8.53
C PRO A 372 7.60 -2.59 -9.83
N LEU A 373 7.62 -1.49 -10.59
CA LEU A 373 7.08 -1.46 -11.95
C LEU A 373 7.97 -2.28 -12.89
N SER A 374 7.38 -2.88 -13.93
CA SER A 374 8.18 -3.40 -15.04
C SER A 374 8.94 -2.26 -15.74
N ALA A 375 10.08 -2.55 -16.37
CA ALA A 375 10.90 -1.52 -17.02
C ALA A 375 10.11 -0.69 -18.04
N GLY A 376 9.29 -1.34 -18.88
CA GLY A 376 8.44 -0.66 -19.86
C GLY A 376 7.40 0.25 -19.21
N LEU A 377 6.70 -0.23 -18.17
CA LEU A 377 5.71 0.59 -17.45
C LEU A 377 6.36 1.75 -16.68
N LYS A 378 7.56 1.54 -16.13
CA LYS A 378 8.33 2.60 -15.45
C LYS A 378 8.67 3.73 -16.42
N GLU A 379 9.13 3.42 -17.63
CA GLU A 379 9.43 4.41 -18.66
C GLU A 379 8.17 5.20 -19.06
N THR A 380 7.05 4.52 -19.31
CA THR A 380 5.76 5.16 -19.60
C THR A 380 5.34 6.12 -18.48
N VAL A 381 5.37 5.68 -17.22
CA VAL A 381 4.99 6.51 -16.07
C VAL A 381 5.92 7.72 -15.91
N VAL A 382 7.24 7.55 -16.10
CA VAL A 382 8.19 8.66 -16.01
C VAL A 382 7.97 9.67 -17.13
N GLN A 383 7.80 9.20 -18.37
CA GLN A 383 7.49 10.08 -19.50
C GLN A 383 6.23 10.91 -19.24
N MET A 384 5.19 10.30 -18.67
CA MET A 384 3.94 11.02 -18.41
C MET A 384 4.01 11.96 -17.22
N ARG A 385 4.67 11.59 -16.11
CA ARG A 385 4.97 12.55 -15.04
C ARG A 385 5.77 13.75 -15.55
N ASN A 386 6.66 13.54 -16.52
CA ASN A 386 7.38 14.62 -17.18
C ASN A 386 6.46 15.45 -18.10
N GLN A 387 5.50 14.83 -18.80
CA GLN A 387 4.49 15.52 -19.62
C GLN A 387 3.45 16.29 -18.79
N GLU A 388 2.98 15.76 -17.66
CA GLU A 388 2.11 16.44 -16.71
C GLU A 388 2.83 17.66 -16.13
N LYS A 389 4.06 17.49 -15.64
CA LYS A 389 4.91 18.60 -15.20
C LYS A 389 5.18 19.61 -16.31
N ALA A 390 5.40 19.16 -17.55
CA ALA A 390 5.56 20.06 -18.68
C ALA A 390 4.27 20.82 -18.97
N THR A 391 3.11 20.15 -18.94
CA THR A 391 1.79 20.77 -19.11
C THR A 391 1.50 21.77 -18.01
N GLU A 392 1.82 21.48 -16.74
CA GLU A 392 1.79 22.47 -15.65
C GLU A 392 2.72 23.65 -15.96
N VAL A 393 3.97 23.41 -16.35
CA VAL A 393 4.95 24.45 -16.66
C VAL A 393 4.59 25.28 -17.91
N PHE A 394 3.71 24.79 -18.78
CA PHE A 394 3.22 25.54 -19.94
C PHE A 394 1.76 26.00 -19.81
N ASP A 395 1.06 25.64 -18.74
CA ASP A 395 -0.25 26.21 -18.41
C ASP A 395 -0.06 27.67 -18.01
N SER A 396 -0.65 28.56 -18.81
CA SER A 396 -0.59 30.00 -18.59
C SER A 396 -1.18 30.40 -17.24
N THR A 397 -2.13 29.64 -16.71
CA THR A 397 -2.76 29.86 -15.41
C THR A 397 -1.81 29.45 -14.28
N PHE A 398 -1.18 28.28 -14.38
CA PHE A 398 -0.16 27.82 -13.43
C PHE A 398 1.10 28.69 -13.46
N ILE A 399 1.59 29.08 -14.63
CA ILE A 399 2.69 30.04 -14.77
C ILE A 399 2.31 31.40 -14.19
N ALA A 400 1.08 31.89 -14.43
CA ALA A 400 0.59 33.11 -13.78
C ALA A 400 0.50 32.94 -12.25
N ARG A 401 0.12 31.77 -11.73
CA ARG A 401 0.13 31.47 -10.28
C ARG A 401 1.55 31.40 -9.72
N LEU A 402 2.49 30.74 -10.39
CA LEU A 402 3.90 30.69 -9.99
C LEU A 402 4.55 32.07 -10.05
N GLN A 403 4.25 32.86 -11.08
CA GLN A 403 4.67 34.26 -11.17
C GLN A 403 4.05 35.08 -10.06
N THR A 404 2.75 34.92 -9.77
CA THR A 404 2.08 35.60 -8.66
C THR A 404 2.65 35.17 -7.31
N ARG A 405 3.01 33.90 -7.12
CA ARG A 405 3.65 33.36 -5.91
C ARG A 405 5.09 33.89 -5.75
N ARG A 406 5.86 33.90 -6.83
CA ARG A 406 7.20 34.51 -6.87
C ARG A 406 7.12 36.00 -6.59
N ASP A 407 6.20 36.70 -7.25
CA ASP A 407 6.05 38.15 -7.17
C ASP A 407 5.42 38.57 -5.83
N SER A 408 4.65 37.70 -5.16
CA SER A 408 4.19 37.90 -3.77
C SER A 408 5.28 37.60 -2.75
N VAL A 409 6.18 36.64 -2.98
CA VAL A 409 7.41 36.45 -2.17
C VAL A 409 8.37 37.63 -2.36
N VAL A 410 8.50 38.15 -3.58
CA VAL A 410 9.29 39.36 -3.88
C VAL A 410 8.63 40.59 -3.27
N ARG A 411 7.29 40.73 -3.34
CA ARG A 411 6.55 41.80 -2.65
C ARG A 411 6.62 41.71 -1.14
N ALA A 412 6.57 40.51 -0.55
CA ALA A 412 6.77 40.32 0.89
C ALA A 412 8.18 40.74 1.33
N ASN A 413 9.18 40.58 0.46
CA ASN A 413 10.54 41.08 0.69
C ASN A 413 10.70 42.59 0.41
N SER A 414 9.86 43.21 -0.43
CA SER A 414 9.94 44.65 -0.77
C SER A 414 9.03 45.53 0.08
N ASP A 415 7.87 45.03 0.49
CA ASP A 415 6.82 45.72 1.25
C ASP A 415 6.89 45.37 2.74
N GLY A 416 8.12 45.14 3.22
CA GLY A 416 8.46 45.12 4.65
C GLY A 416 8.21 46.47 5.31
N SER A 417 6.96 46.94 5.29
CA SER A 417 6.45 47.87 6.28
C SER A 417 6.25 47.06 7.56
N GLU A 418 7.34 46.97 8.32
CA GLU A 418 7.36 46.57 9.72
C GLU A 418 6.23 47.27 10.47
N PHE A 419 5.14 46.56 10.79
CA PHE A 419 4.31 46.93 11.94
C PHE A 419 5.03 46.47 13.21
N MET A 420 6.21 47.04 13.45
CA MET A 420 7.04 46.79 14.62
C MET A 420 6.52 47.63 15.78
N GLY A 421 5.61 47.05 16.57
CA GLY A 421 5.42 47.48 17.95
C GLY A 421 6.67 47.14 18.77
N LYS A 422 7.68 48.02 18.76
CA LYS A 422 8.86 47.90 19.63
C LYS A 422 8.46 48.21 21.07
N ILE A 423 8.14 47.19 21.86
CA ILE A 423 8.12 47.34 23.33
C ILE A 423 9.54 47.11 23.82
N THR A 424 10.20 48.20 24.23
CA THR A 424 11.55 48.15 24.81
C THR A 424 11.41 48.30 26.32
N PRO A 425 11.43 47.23 27.14
CA PRO A 425 11.59 47.40 28.57
C PRO A 425 13.02 47.87 28.84
N SER A 426 13.19 49.15 29.21
CA SER A 426 14.47 49.64 29.74
C SER A 426 14.58 49.21 31.20
N ILE A 427 15.44 48.24 31.48
CA ILE A 427 15.92 47.96 32.84
C ILE A 427 17.22 48.76 33.00
N ASP A 428 17.23 49.73 33.92
CA ASP A 428 18.42 50.50 34.27
C ASP A 428 19.51 49.58 34.83
N LYS A 429 20.75 49.78 34.36
CA LYS A 429 21.92 48.95 34.65
C LYS A 429 22.69 49.44 35.88
N PRO A 430 23.25 48.54 36.70
CA PRO A 430 24.46 48.82 37.47
C PRO A 430 25.69 48.68 36.57
N ASP A 431 26.67 49.56 36.76
CA ASP A 431 27.87 49.67 35.93
C ASP A 431 28.72 48.39 35.90
N GLY A 432 29.19 48.03 34.68
CA GLY A 432 30.24 47.03 34.46
C GLY A 432 29.85 45.74 33.73
N PHE A 433 28.58 45.49 33.40
CA PHE A 433 28.14 44.23 32.74
C PHE A 433 27.51 44.43 31.35
N LYS A 434 28.05 43.73 30.33
CA LYS A 434 27.84 43.94 28.87
C LYS A 434 26.75 43.07 28.22
N TRP A 435 25.76 42.58 28.94
CA TRP A 435 24.64 41.87 28.30
C TRP A 435 23.61 42.87 27.79
N ARG A 436 23.21 42.73 26.52
CA ARG A 436 22.06 43.42 25.95
C ARG A 436 21.03 42.36 25.57
N PHE A 437 19.84 42.49 26.13
CA PHE A 437 18.70 41.63 25.81
C PHE A 437 17.76 42.41 24.90
N GLN A 438 17.38 41.79 23.78
CA GLN A 438 16.38 42.35 22.87
C GLN A 438 15.37 41.26 22.54
N ALA A 439 14.12 41.50 22.92
CA ALA A 439 12.98 40.68 22.54
C ALA A 439 12.15 41.43 21.48
N VAL A 440 11.76 40.71 20.43
CA VAL A 440 10.83 41.20 19.41
C VAL A 440 9.64 40.25 19.41
N VAL A 441 8.44 40.81 19.57
CA VAL A 441 7.17 40.09 19.50
C VAL A 441 6.43 40.63 18.29
N GLY A 442 6.04 39.75 17.38
CA GLY A 442 5.31 40.10 16.17
C GLY A 442 4.15 39.15 15.90
N ALA A 443 3.13 39.67 15.22
CA ALA A 443 2.02 38.89 14.68
C ALA A 443 1.93 39.17 13.17
N GLY A 444 1.69 38.13 12.38
CA GLY A 444 1.59 38.22 10.91
C GLY A 444 0.49 37.31 10.36
N THR A 445 0.21 37.44 9.07
CA THR A 445 -0.77 36.59 8.36
C THR A 445 -0.20 36.04 7.06
N HIS A 446 -0.44 34.75 6.77
CA HIS A 446 -0.10 34.11 5.49
C HIS A 446 -1.35 33.73 4.69
N PHE A 447 -1.25 33.70 3.35
CA PHE A 447 -2.35 33.28 2.45
C PHE A 447 -2.18 31.81 2.07
N LEU A 448 -3.14 30.96 2.45
CA LEU A 448 -3.27 29.55 2.02
C LEU A 448 -4.74 29.25 1.67
N GLU A 449 -4.98 28.38 0.68
CA GLU A 449 -6.34 27.93 0.31
C GLU A 449 -6.73 26.69 1.14
N THR A 450 -7.88 26.77 1.83
CA THR A 450 -8.50 25.63 2.54
C THR A 450 -9.95 25.46 2.07
N PRO A 451 -10.50 24.23 2.02
CA PRO A 451 -11.88 24.01 1.62
C PRO A 451 -12.86 24.56 2.67
N ALA A 452 -14.03 25.00 2.20
CA ALA A 452 -15.01 25.72 3.00
C ALA A 452 -15.44 24.94 4.25
N ALA A 453 -15.19 25.51 5.43
CA ALA A 453 -15.72 25.01 6.70
C ALA A 453 -16.61 26.07 7.36
N THR A 454 -17.81 25.67 7.75
CA THR A 454 -18.73 26.50 8.52
C THR A 454 -18.33 26.45 9.99
N MET A 455 -17.68 27.48 10.52
CA MET A 455 -17.54 27.61 11.98
C MET A 455 -18.80 28.27 12.56
N ARG A 456 -19.40 27.63 13.57
CA ARG A 456 -20.44 28.22 14.41
C ARG A 456 -19.86 28.52 15.79
N ALA A 457 -19.93 29.78 16.19
CA ALA A 457 -19.71 30.19 17.58
C ALA A 457 -21.04 30.68 18.16
N ALA A 458 -21.50 30.03 19.23
CA ALA A 458 -22.68 30.43 19.99
C ALA A 458 -22.27 30.64 21.45
N PHE A 459 -22.62 31.80 22.01
CA PHE A 459 -22.47 32.05 23.44
C PHE A 459 -23.83 31.94 24.12
N LEU A 460 -23.93 31.00 25.06
CA LEU A 460 -25.11 30.74 25.87
C LEU A 460 -24.84 31.27 27.27
N GLU A 461 -25.70 32.15 27.78
CA GLU A 461 -25.60 32.60 29.17
C GLU A 461 -26.23 31.58 30.15
N ASN A 462 -27.10 30.69 29.66
CA ASN A 462 -27.71 29.59 30.42
C ASN A 462 -28.01 28.38 29.49
N PRO A 463 -27.68 27.12 29.86
CA PRO A 463 -27.84 25.94 29.00
C PRO A 463 -29.23 25.70 28.38
N ASP A 464 -30.31 26.19 28.98
CA ASP A 464 -31.69 26.00 28.48
C ASP A 464 -32.35 27.28 27.92
N GLY A 465 -31.58 28.36 27.72
CA GLY A 465 -32.07 29.65 27.21
C GLY A 465 -31.71 29.94 25.74
N PRO A 466 -32.42 30.84 25.05
CA PRO A 466 -32.09 31.21 23.66
C PRO A 466 -30.76 31.99 23.57
N ALA A 467 -29.95 31.68 22.54
CA ALA A 467 -28.64 32.27 22.33
C ALA A 467 -28.70 33.80 22.14
N ILE A 468 -27.80 34.52 22.82
CA ILE A 468 -27.81 35.99 22.85
C ILE A 468 -27.03 36.58 21.67
N LEU A 469 -26.04 35.85 21.16
CA LEU A 469 -25.28 36.20 19.96
C LEU A 469 -25.16 34.96 19.07
N ASN A 470 -25.72 35.08 17.87
CA ASN A 470 -25.64 34.07 16.83
C ASN A 470 -24.98 34.72 15.61
N ALA A 471 -23.69 34.44 15.42
CA ALA A 471 -22.95 34.86 14.25
C ALA A 471 -22.75 33.64 13.36
N ALA A 472 -23.68 33.46 12.41
CA ALA A 472 -23.45 32.65 11.23
C ALA A 472 -23.18 33.62 10.09
N ALA A 473 -21.99 33.56 9.53
CA ALA A 473 -21.65 34.35 8.37
C ALA A 473 -21.19 33.41 7.27
N ASP A 474 -21.86 33.47 6.13
CA ASP A 474 -21.34 32.92 4.88
C ASP A 474 -20.19 33.83 4.46
N TRP A 475 -19.01 33.54 4.97
CA TRP A 475 -17.80 34.17 4.49
C TRP A 475 -17.42 33.52 3.18
N GLU A 476 -17.68 34.23 2.07
CA GLU A 476 -17.02 33.92 0.80
C GLU A 476 -15.51 33.78 1.03
N ALA A 477 -14.93 32.74 0.46
CA ALA A 477 -13.54 32.32 0.68
C ALA A 477 -12.57 33.50 0.74
N ARG A 478 -12.07 33.80 1.94
CA ARG A 478 -10.90 34.66 2.14
C ARG A 478 -9.92 33.99 3.09
N SER A 479 -8.71 33.87 2.58
CA SER A 479 -7.59 33.07 3.07
C SER A 479 -6.67 33.93 3.95
N PHE A 480 -6.59 33.65 5.25
CA PHE A 480 -5.47 34.12 6.07
C PHE A 480 -5.21 33.18 7.26
N GLU A 481 -3.93 32.92 7.56
CA GLU A 481 -3.48 32.16 8.73
C GLU A 481 -2.70 33.08 9.67
N PRO A 482 -3.12 33.26 10.93
CA PRO A 482 -2.42 34.09 11.90
C PRO A 482 -1.22 33.34 12.51
N ILE A 483 -0.02 33.91 12.34
CA ILE A 483 1.21 33.37 12.93
C ILE A 483 1.73 34.32 14.01
N ALA A 484 2.15 33.75 15.14
CA ALA A 484 2.85 34.46 16.20
C ALA A 484 4.34 34.14 16.16
N HIS A 485 5.18 35.18 16.22
CA HIS A 485 6.63 35.04 16.28
C HIS A 485 7.20 35.74 17.52
N LEU A 486 8.13 35.06 18.19
CA LEU A 486 8.94 35.59 19.28
C LEU A 486 10.41 35.38 18.95
N ASP A 487 11.15 36.47 18.75
CA ASP A 487 12.59 36.44 18.54
C ASP A 487 13.34 36.99 19.75
N LEU A 488 14.32 36.22 20.22
CA LEU A 488 15.20 36.58 21.31
C LEU A 488 16.63 36.73 20.77
N ASN A 489 17.19 37.92 20.90
CA ASN A 489 18.60 38.17 20.60
C ASN A 489 19.37 38.41 21.90
N LEU A 490 20.38 37.57 22.13
CA LEU A 490 21.33 37.67 23.23
C LEU A 490 22.69 38.12 22.66
N PHE A 491 23.14 39.30 23.06
CA PHE A 491 24.43 39.85 22.63
C PHE A 491 25.48 39.62 23.70
N PHE A 492 26.58 38.93 23.34
CA PHE A 492 27.68 38.54 24.23
C PHE A 492 28.87 39.49 24.08
N HIS A 493 29.08 40.02 22.86
CA HIS A 493 30.13 40.98 22.50
C HIS A 493 29.63 41.86 21.33
N PRO A 494 30.17 43.07 21.08
CA PRO A 494 29.77 43.91 19.93
C PRO A 494 29.66 43.19 18.57
N ASN A 495 30.41 42.10 18.36
CA ASN A 495 30.43 41.35 17.11
C ASN A 495 29.93 39.88 17.26
N PHE A 496 29.41 39.49 18.43
CA PHE A 496 28.94 38.13 18.68
C PHE A 496 27.57 38.15 19.39
N PHE A 497 26.57 37.58 18.73
CA PHE A 497 25.23 37.40 19.26
C PHE A 497 24.70 36.00 18.95
N VAL A 498 23.77 35.53 19.78
CA VAL A 498 22.98 34.32 19.53
C VAL A 498 21.53 34.76 19.40
N ARG A 499 20.89 34.35 18.30
CA ARG A 499 19.47 34.55 18.05
C ARG A 499 18.75 33.20 18.22
N GLY A 500 17.68 33.21 19.00
CA GLY A 500 16.74 32.10 19.10
C GLY A 500 15.33 32.62 18.83
N GLY A 501 14.66 32.03 17.85
CA GLY A 501 13.30 32.39 17.46
C GLY A 501 12.32 31.25 17.73
N TRP A 502 11.09 31.59 18.09
CA TRP A 502 9.96 30.67 18.17
C TRP A 502 8.82 31.22 17.32
N SER A 503 8.34 30.41 16.38
CA SER A 503 7.16 30.70 15.57
C SER A 503 6.10 29.66 15.86
N ARG A 504 4.86 30.09 16.09
CA ARG A 504 3.74 29.17 16.31
C ARG A 504 2.56 29.57 15.44
N ASP A 505 2.11 28.62 14.63
CA ASP A 505 0.78 28.64 14.00
C ASP A 505 -0.28 28.47 15.11
N LEU A 506 -1.25 29.39 15.13
CA LEU A 506 -2.32 29.42 16.12
C LEU A 506 -3.54 28.57 15.70
N TRP A 507 -3.63 28.17 14.43
CA TRP A 507 -4.73 27.40 13.84
C TRP A 507 -4.26 26.17 13.03
N ASN A 508 -3.33 25.43 13.62
CA ASN A 508 -3.10 23.99 13.45
C ASN A 508 -3.50 23.40 12.08
N SER A 509 -2.72 23.71 11.04
CA SER A 509 -2.90 23.14 9.69
C SER A 509 -1.57 22.67 9.07
N ILE A 510 -1.49 21.35 8.85
CA ILE A 510 -0.67 20.59 7.87
C ILE A 510 0.88 20.63 8.00
N TYR A 511 1.51 21.56 8.73
CA TYR A 511 2.96 21.51 8.99
C TYR A 511 3.29 21.13 10.43
N ARG A 512 2.94 19.89 10.82
CA ARG A 512 3.51 19.23 12.00
C ARG A 512 4.38 18.06 11.62
#